data_AF-A0A7Y4KKK3-F1
#
_entry.id   AF-A0A7Y4KKK3-F1
#
_cell.length_a   1.000
_cell.length_b   1.000
_cell.length_c   1.000
_cell.angle_alpha   90.00
_cell.angle_beta   90.00
_cell.angle_gamma   90.00
#
_symmetry.space_group_name_H-M   'P 1'
#
loop_
_entity.id
_entity.type
_entity.pdbx_description
1 polymer ?
#
loop_
_entity_poly.entity_id
_entity_poly.type
_entity_poly.pdbx_seq_one_letter_code
_entity_poly.pdbx_strand_id
1 'polypeptide(L)'
;MVAPSFAAAAAIVASTNLAAGMPRRIAKRCRTMMGLRILELPTPPMEFQMQRVWHERTHQDAGARHFRALIQEALGEPASGARKKGRASRAERGATP
;
A
#
# COMPACT_ATOMS: atom_id res chain seq x y z
N MET A 1 6.42 -21.35 9.04
CA MET A 1 6.79 -21.56 7.62
C MET A 1 6.93 -20.20 6.96
N VAL A 2 7.98 -19.97 6.18
CA VAL A 2 8.22 -18.69 5.49
C VAL A 2 8.14 -18.94 3.99
N ALA A 3 7.42 -18.10 3.26
CA ALA A 3 7.32 -18.14 1.80
C ALA A 3 7.92 -16.85 1.22
N PRO A 4 8.62 -16.92 0.07
CA PRO A 4 9.31 -15.76 -0.50
C PRO A 4 8.36 -14.78 -1.22
N SER A 5 7.10 -15.15 -1.43
CA SER A 5 6.11 -14.32 -2.12
C SER A 5 4.69 -14.67 -1.70
N PHE A 6 3.74 -13.74 -1.92
CA PHE A 6 2.33 -14.00 -1.65
C PHE A 6 1.72 -15.07 -2.56
N ALA A 7 2.22 -15.20 -3.80
CA ALA A 7 1.78 -16.26 -4.70
C ALA A 7 2.17 -17.64 -4.16
N ALA A 8 3.42 -17.80 -3.71
CA ALA A 8 3.87 -19.04 -3.08
C ALA A 8 3.10 -19.34 -1.78
N ALA A 9 2.88 -18.33 -0.94
CA ALA A 9 2.08 -18.49 0.27
C ALA A 9 0.64 -18.94 -0.03
N ALA A 10 0.01 -18.36 -1.06
CA ALA A 10 -1.33 -18.72 -1.47
C ALA A 10 -1.41 -20.15 -2.04
N ALA A 11 -0.41 -20.59 -2.80
CA ALA A 11 -0.33 -21.97 -3.29
C ALA A 11 -0.21 -22.99 -2.14
N ILE A 12 0.58 -22.67 -1.11
CA ILE A 12 0.69 -23.51 0.10
C ILE A 12 -0.65 -23.57 0.84
N VAL A 13 -1.30 -22.42 1.05
CA VAL A 13 -2.61 -22.36 1.71
C VAL A 13 -3.67 -23.14 0.93
N ALA A 14 -3.59 -23.18 -0.40
CA ALA A 14 -4.55 -23.91 -1.23
C ALA A 14 -4.50 -25.43 -1.04
N SER A 15 -3.34 -25.99 -0.65
CA SER A 15 -3.14 -27.43 -0.49
C SER A 15 -2.97 -27.89 0.96
N THR A 16 -3.11 -26.99 1.93
CA THR A 16 -2.89 -27.28 3.36
C THR A 16 -3.98 -26.68 4.23
N ASN A 17 -4.02 -27.06 5.51
CA ASN A 17 -4.91 -26.44 6.50
C ASN A 17 -4.26 -25.22 7.20
N LEU A 18 -3.57 -24.38 6.42
CA LEU A 18 -2.90 -23.18 6.91
C LEU A 18 -3.64 -21.91 6.48
N ALA A 19 -3.29 -20.78 7.11
CA ALA A 19 -3.72 -19.46 6.70
C ALA A 19 -2.52 -18.53 6.55
N ALA A 20 -2.64 -17.51 5.68
CA ALA A 20 -1.60 -16.53 5.45
C ALA A 20 -2.16 -15.10 5.45
N GLY A 21 -1.42 -14.17 6.06
CA GLY A 21 -1.69 -12.74 5.99
C GLY A 21 -1.08 -12.12 4.73
N MET A 22 -1.86 -11.33 3.99
CA MET A 22 -1.41 -10.64 2.78
C MET A 22 -2.27 -9.41 2.46
N PRO A 23 -1.79 -8.47 1.63
CA PRO A 23 -2.60 -7.31 1.22
C PRO A 23 -3.92 -7.72 0.58
N ARG A 24 -5.02 -7.05 0.97
CA ARG A 24 -6.38 -7.38 0.52
C ARG A 24 -6.52 -7.50 -1.00
N ARG A 25 -5.86 -6.63 -1.76
CA ARG A 25 -5.87 -6.66 -3.24
C ARG A 25 -5.34 -7.98 -3.79
N ILE A 26 -4.30 -8.55 -3.17
CA ILE A 26 -3.73 -9.84 -3.55
C ILE A 26 -4.67 -10.97 -3.14
N ALA A 27 -5.18 -10.95 -1.90
CA ALA A 27 -6.11 -11.96 -1.41
C ALA A 27 -7.37 -12.09 -2.31
N LYS A 28 -7.93 -10.96 -2.79
CA LYS A 28 -9.05 -10.95 -3.73
C LYS A 28 -8.73 -11.64 -5.05
N ARG A 29 -7.51 -11.43 -5.60
CA ARG A 29 -7.07 -12.11 -6.83
C ARG A 29 -6.88 -13.61 -6.59
N CYS A 30 -6.23 -13.98 -5.48
CA CYS A 30 -6.00 -15.37 -5.12
C CYS A 30 -7.32 -16.13 -4.86
N ARG A 31 -8.33 -15.49 -4.29
CA ARG A 31 -9.69 -16.06 -4.18
C ARG A 31 -10.24 -16.46 -5.54
N THR A 32 -10.15 -15.57 -6.54
CA THR A 32 -10.66 -15.84 -7.89
C THR A 32 -9.83 -16.89 -8.62
N MET A 33 -8.51 -16.88 -8.47
CA MET A 33 -7.61 -17.76 -9.23
C MET A 33 -7.45 -19.16 -8.62
N MET A 34 -7.52 -19.31 -7.30
CA MET A 34 -7.19 -20.54 -6.58
C MET A 34 -8.30 -21.03 -5.65
N GLY A 35 -9.49 -20.41 -5.70
CA GLY A 35 -10.63 -20.82 -4.88
C GLY A 35 -10.46 -20.57 -3.37
N LEU A 36 -9.50 -19.71 -2.98
CA LEU A 36 -9.23 -19.43 -1.57
C LEU A 36 -10.33 -18.58 -0.93
N ARG A 37 -10.59 -18.81 0.36
CA ARG A 37 -11.49 -17.95 1.14
C ARG A 37 -10.72 -16.83 1.83
N ILE A 38 -11.34 -15.65 1.93
CA ILE A 38 -10.82 -14.54 2.71
C ILE A 38 -11.49 -14.59 4.08
N LEU A 39 -10.69 -14.57 5.14
CA LEU A 39 -11.14 -14.51 6.52
C LEU A 39 -11.07 -13.05 6.99
N GLU A 40 -12.14 -12.55 7.58
CA GLU A 40 -12.12 -11.25 8.27
C GLU A 40 -11.64 -11.45 9.71
N LEU A 41 -10.69 -10.63 10.15
CA LEU A 41 -10.20 -10.66 11.53
C LEU A 41 -10.99 -9.64 12.36
N PRO A 42 -11.24 -9.91 13.66
CA PRO A 42 -11.89 -8.97 14.57
C PRO A 42 -11.01 -7.78 14.96
N THR A 43 -9.81 -7.68 14.37
CA THR A 43 -8.86 -6.59 14.57
C THR A 43 -8.99 -5.56 13.45
N PRO A 44 -8.63 -4.30 13.68
CA PRO A 44 -8.57 -3.30 12.62
C PRO A 44 -7.71 -3.77 11.43
N PRO A 45 -8.08 -3.41 10.20
CA PRO A 45 -7.29 -3.76 9.04
C PRO A 45 -5.92 -3.08 9.11
N MET A 46 -4.87 -3.82 8.73
CA MET A 46 -3.55 -3.23 8.57
C MET A 46 -3.52 -2.36 7.31
N GLU A 47 -3.36 -1.06 7.51
CA GLU A 47 -3.23 -0.10 6.41
C GLU A 47 -1.78 -0.01 5.92
N PHE A 48 -1.61 -0.11 4.61
CA PHE A 48 -0.31 0.04 3.96
C PHE A 48 -0.31 1.29 3.08
N GLN A 49 0.59 2.21 3.36
CA GLN A 49 0.83 3.36 2.49
C GLN A 49 1.70 2.94 1.31
N MET A 50 1.14 2.93 0.11
CA MET A 50 1.89 2.68 -1.12
C MET A 50 2.41 4.01 -1.65
N GLN A 51 3.73 4.15 -1.72
CA GLN A 51 4.38 5.37 -2.17
C GLN A 51 5.17 5.11 -3.45
N ARG A 52 5.30 6.15 -4.27
CA ARG A 52 6.19 6.17 -5.41
C ARG A 52 7.41 6.97 -5.01
N VAL A 53 8.57 6.35 -5.09
CA VAL A 53 9.86 6.96 -4.73
C VAL A 53 10.74 6.94 -5.97
N TRP A 54 11.43 8.04 -6.23
CA TRP A 54 12.38 8.19 -7.31
C TRP A 54 13.58 9.01 -6.82
N HIS A 55 14.69 8.90 -7.54
CA HIS A 55 15.87 9.70 -7.24
C HIS A 55 15.70 11.14 -7.74
N GLU A 56 16.24 12.11 -7.00
CA GLU A 56 16.22 13.53 -7.38
C GLU A 56 16.70 13.79 -8.82
N ARG A 57 17.69 13.01 -9.30
CA ARG A 57 18.28 13.14 -10.63
C ARG A 57 17.28 12.93 -11.76
N THR A 58 16.24 12.12 -11.54
CA THR A 58 15.18 11.86 -12.53
C THR A 58 13.89 12.63 -12.21
N HIS A 59 13.95 13.58 -11.27
CA HIS A 59 12.78 14.38 -10.92
C HIS A 59 12.34 15.27 -12.09
N GLN A 60 13.29 15.93 -12.75
CA GLN A 60 13.03 16.82 -13.89
C GLN A 60 13.03 16.13 -15.25
N ASP A 61 13.35 14.83 -15.30
CA ASP A 61 13.31 14.08 -16.56
C ASP A 61 11.89 14.04 -17.14
N ALA A 62 11.76 14.41 -18.41
CA ALA A 62 10.46 14.56 -19.07
C ALA A 62 9.72 13.23 -19.19
N GLY A 63 10.43 12.15 -19.52
CA GLY A 63 9.85 10.80 -19.62
C GLY A 63 9.36 10.30 -18.26
N ALA A 64 10.18 10.45 -17.22
CA ALA A 64 9.83 10.05 -15.86
C ALA A 64 8.65 10.86 -15.31
N ARG A 65 8.57 12.17 -15.62
CA ARG A 65 7.41 13.01 -15.26
C ARG A 65 6.14 12.52 -15.94
N HIS A 66 6.20 12.27 -17.25
CA HIS A 66 5.05 11.77 -18.00
C HIS A 66 4.58 10.42 -17.47
N PHE A 67 5.49 9.48 -17.23
CA PHE A 67 5.14 8.17 -16.65
C PHE A 67 4.48 8.30 -15.27
N ARG A 68 4.97 9.21 -14.40
CA ARG A 68 4.33 9.46 -13.11
C ARG A 68 2.92 10.05 -13.24
N ALA A 69 2.66 10.86 -14.25
CA ALA A 69 1.32 11.37 -14.55
C ALA A 69 0.40 10.23 -15.03
N LEU A 70 0.87 9.37 -15.93
CA LEU A 70 0.13 8.18 -16.39
C LEU A 70 -0.23 7.25 -15.23
N ILE A 71 0.69 7.02 -14.29
CA ILE A 71 0.38 6.22 -13.09
C ILE A 71 -0.71 6.87 -12.23
N GLN A 72 -0.71 8.21 -12.08
CA GLN A 72 -1.75 8.90 -11.32
C GLN A 72 -3.12 8.75 -11.95
N GLU A 73 -3.17 8.94 -13.27
CA GLU A 73 -4.39 8.77 -14.06
C GLU A 73 -4.92 7.32 -13.97
N ALA A 74 -4.06 6.34 -14.21
CA ALA A 74 -4.44 4.93 -14.21
C ALA A 74 -4.94 4.41 -12.84
N LEU A 75 -4.48 5.02 -11.75
CA LEU A 75 -4.90 4.67 -10.39
C LEU A 75 -6.19 5.40 -9.96
N GLY A 76 -6.70 6.34 -10.76
CA GLY A 76 -7.95 7.03 -10.48
C GLY A 76 -7.92 7.92 -9.24
N GLU A 77 -6.75 8.42 -8.84
CA GLU A 77 -6.63 9.37 -7.74
C GLU A 77 -7.03 10.77 -8.25
N PRO A 78 -8.23 11.32 -7.95
CA PRO A 78 -8.41 12.76 -8.03
C PRO A 78 -7.35 13.38 -7.12
N ALA A 79 -6.66 14.42 -7.62
CA ALA A 79 -5.55 15.08 -6.95
C ALA A 79 -5.77 15.09 -5.43
N SER A 80 -4.95 14.32 -4.70
CA SER A 80 -5.07 14.08 -3.26
C SER A 80 -5.03 15.41 -2.49
N GLY A 81 -6.20 16.02 -2.36
CA GLY A 81 -6.46 17.23 -1.62
C GLY A 81 -6.84 16.89 -0.19
N ALA A 82 -5.89 16.36 0.58
CA ALA A 82 -5.88 16.42 2.03
C ALA A 82 -4.62 15.72 2.54
N ARG A 83 -3.49 16.42 2.47
CA ARG A 83 -2.49 16.30 3.53
C ARG A 83 -3.25 16.52 4.84
N LYS A 84 -3.61 15.44 5.55
CA LYS A 84 -4.09 15.54 6.94
C LYS A 84 -3.06 16.40 7.67
N LYS A 85 -3.51 17.60 8.02
CA LYS A 85 -2.78 18.62 8.76
C LYS A 85 -2.52 18.07 10.16
N GLY A 86 -1.51 17.21 10.24
CA GLY A 86 -1.06 16.53 11.46
C GLY A 86 0.41 16.78 11.70
N ARG A 87 0.90 18.00 11.39
CA ARG A 87 2.09 18.52 12.08
C ARG A 87 1.57 19.09 13.39
N ALA A 88 1.60 18.22 14.40
CA ALA A 88 1.51 18.60 15.79
C ALA A 88 2.21 19.95 16.02
N SER A 89 1.44 20.90 16.53
CA SER A 89 1.77 21.64 17.75
C SER A 89 3.23 21.48 18.20
N ARG A 90 4.14 22.14 17.48
CA ARG A 90 5.54 22.39 17.88
C ARG A 90 5.88 23.81 17.44
N ALA A 91 5.09 24.77 17.94
CA ALA A 91 5.38 26.21 17.83
C ALA A 91 4.34 27.02 18.65
N GLU A 92 4.13 26.70 19.92
CA GLU A 92 3.64 27.70 20.89
C GLU A 92 4.65 27.73 22.04
N ARG A 93 5.69 28.55 21.84
CA ARG A 93 5.95 29.75 22.63
C ARG A 93 6.45 29.44 24.05
N GLY A 94 7.72 29.09 24.13
CA GLY A 94 8.56 29.61 25.21
C GLY A 94 8.96 31.05 24.88
N ALA A 95 9.21 31.84 25.92
CA ALA A 95 9.49 33.30 25.99
C ALA A 95 8.20 34.15 26.03
N THR A 96 7.93 35.01 27.03
CA THR A 96 8.69 35.60 28.16
C THR A 96 7.64 36.25 29.11
N PRO A 97 7.93 36.95 30.25
CA PRO A 97 9.02 37.90 30.53
C PRO A 97 10.06 37.43 31.55
#